data_AF-A0A1F8TRC8-F1
#
_entry.id   AF-A0A1F8TRC8-F1
#
_cell.length_a   1.000
_cell.length_b   1.000
_cell.length_c   1.000
_cell.angle_alpha   90.00
_cell.angle_beta   90.00
_cell.angle_gamma   90.00
#
_symmetry.space_group_name_H-M   'P 1'
#
loop_
_entity.id
_entity.type
_entity.pdbx_description
1 polymer ?
#
loop_
_entity_poly.entity_id
_entity_poly.type
_entity_poly.pdbx_seq_one_letter_code
_entity_poly.pdbx_strand_id
1 'polypeptide(L)'
;MYRPRRSAAAEAEKSDAERWLVSYADYMTLLFALFVVLYSMANMEKEQFKKLQDTISKVFVEQADKNDTGIQGQSVQPDIYPQSDFELYGSGLEQATGPTLLADNAKLEQIESTKLGSPLAAMQKDINRALRSLVESGLAKVTLDEDWLTIELSSGLLFSSGSASSNSSASAVMTELTAILKQTTNFMRVRGYTDSVPIRTEQFPSNWELSVARAASIVRLLEELGVAPQRMAIEGYGQYSPFAENTTAQGRSQNRKVVIALSKYAYEPVVVETAEPAEPETSAEQVAEEAVQQEQNKVRVIRLPHGGIRITTRPPEPGEEEPPIHKREQ
;
A
#
# COMPACT_ATOMS: atom_id res chain seq x y z
N MET A 1 88.23 30.54 16.61
CA MET A 1 88.24 29.42 15.65
C MET A 1 86.79 28.98 15.44
N TYR A 2 86.15 29.42 14.35
CA TYR A 2 84.73 29.16 14.08
C TYR A 2 84.66 28.06 13.01
N ARG A 3 84.15 26.87 13.34
CA ARG A 3 83.85 25.81 12.36
C ARG A 3 82.38 25.93 11.95
N PRO A 4 82.05 26.02 10.65
CA PRO A 4 80.67 26.18 10.21
C PRO A 4 79.95 24.83 10.30
N ARG A 5 78.84 24.81 11.02
CA ARG A 5 77.96 23.66 11.28
C ARG A 5 76.89 23.52 10.18
N ARG A 6 77.30 23.63 8.90
CA ARG A 6 76.37 23.73 7.75
C ARG A 6 76.06 22.40 7.03
N SER A 7 76.83 21.32 7.25
CA SER A 7 76.58 20.04 6.54
C SER A 7 75.43 19.23 7.15
N ALA A 8 75.29 19.20 8.48
CA ALA A 8 74.29 18.36 9.15
C ALA A 8 72.82 18.81 8.93
N ALA A 9 72.59 20.10 8.65
CA ALA A 9 71.24 20.61 8.40
C ALA A 9 70.73 20.23 7.00
N ALA A 10 71.62 20.18 6.00
CA ALA A 10 71.25 19.81 4.63
C ALA A 10 71.00 18.29 4.46
N GLU A 11 71.67 17.45 5.26
CA GLU A 11 71.41 16.01 5.31
C GLU A 11 70.08 15.69 6.02
N ALA A 12 69.72 16.47 7.05
CA ALA A 12 68.45 16.32 7.76
C ALA A 12 67.24 16.65 6.87
N GLU A 13 67.30 17.72 6.07
CA GLU A 13 66.21 18.09 5.14
C GLU A 13 65.98 17.04 4.04
N LYS A 14 67.04 16.39 3.52
CA LYS A 14 66.89 15.26 2.58
C LYS A 14 66.22 14.05 3.23
N SER A 15 66.52 13.75 4.49
CA SER A 15 65.94 12.60 5.19
C SER A 15 64.44 12.74 5.46
N ASP A 16 63.96 13.96 5.71
CA ASP A 16 62.52 14.24 5.85
C ASP A 16 61.81 14.16 4.49
N ALA A 17 62.47 14.56 3.41
CA ALA A 17 61.95 14.39 2.06
C ALA A 17 61.83 12.91 1.63
N GLU A 18 62.72 12.05 2.10
CA GLU A 18 62.67 10.62 1.82
C GLU A 18 61.59 9.89 2.64
N ARG A 19 61.23 10.39 3.83
CA ARG A 19 60.20 9.78 4.68
C ARG A 19 58.78 9.91 4.14
N TRP A 20 58.40 11.04 3.55
CA TRP A 20 57.04 11.19 2.98
C TRP A 20 56.87 10.37 1.70
N LEU A 21 57.95 10.14 0.94
CA LEU A 21 57.95 9.32 -0.26
C LEU A 21 57.58 7.86 0.06
N VAL A 22 58.00 7.35 1.21
CA VAL A 22 57.70 5.97 1.65
C VAL A 22 56.20 5.80 1.93
N SER A 23 55.55 6.73 2.64
CA SER A 23 54.10 6.67 2.87
C SER A 23 53.29 6.87 1.58
N TYR A 24 53.78 7.70 0.65
CA TYR A 24 53.16 7.87 -0.66
C TYR A 24 53.27 6.60 -1.51
N ALA A 25 54.44 5.94 -1.50
CA ALA A 25 54.64 4.67 -2.18
C ALA A 25 53.73 3.57 -1.62
N ASP A 26 53.59 3.49 -0.29
CA ASP A 26 52.68 2.54 0.37
C ASP A 26 51.22 2.77 -0.07
N TYR A 27 50.75 4.02 -0.07
CA TYR A 27 49.41 4.36 -0.57
C TYR A 27 49.20 3.98 -2.04
N MET A 28 50.18 4.23 -2.91
CA MET A 28 50.09 3.85 -4.32
C MET A 28 50.03 2.33 -4.51
N THR A 29 50.74 1.56 -3.68
CA THR A 29 50.67 0.09 -3.73
C THR A 29 49.34 -0.44 -3.18
N LEU A 30 48.76 0.18 -2.14
CA LEU A 30 47.42 -0.16 -1.65
C LEU A 30 46.33 0.15 -2.69
N LEU A 31 46.45 1.29 -3.38
CA LEU A 31 45.55 1.65 -4.47
C LEU A 31 45.65 0.64 -5.62
N PHE A 32 46.87 0.27 -6.02
CA PHE A 32 47.08 -0.73 -7.06
C PHE A 32 46.50 -2.11 -6.67
N ALA A 33 46.74 -2.57 -5.45
CA ALA A 33 46.18 -3.82 -4.94
C ALA A 33 44.64 -3.79 -4.95
N LEU A 34 44.03 -2.68 -4.52
CA LEU A 34 42.58 -2.48 -4.59
C LEU A 34 42.07 -2.57 -6.04
N PHE A 35 42.74 -1.90 -7.00
CA PHE A 35 42.35 -1.93 -8.40
C PHE A 35 42.48 -3.33 -9.02
N VAL A 36 43.50 -4.11 -8.67
CA VAL A 36 43.65 -5.50 -9.14
C VAL A 36 42.52 -6.37 -8.59
N VAL A 37 42.14 -6.21 -7.32
CA VAL A 37 40.99 -6.93 -6.74
C VAL A 37 39.69 -6.54 -7.44
N LEU A 38 39.44 -5.24 -7.63
CA LEU A 38 38.26 -4.76 -8.34
C LEU A 38 38.23 -5.23 -9.81
N TYR A 39 39.37 -5.24 -10.49
CA TYR A 39 39.50 -5.76 -11.85
C TYR A 39 39.20 -7.27 -11.91
N SER A 40 39.63 -8.03 -10.91
CA SER A 40 39.31 -9.47 -10.81
C SER A 40 37.81 -9.73 -10.61
N MET A 41 37.13 -8.88 -9.82
CA MET A 41 35.68 -8.97 -9.64
C MET A 41 34.93 -8.51 -10.90
N ALA A 42 35.44 -7.50 -11.62
CA ALA A 42 34.83 -6.99 -12.84
C ALA A 42 34.92 -7.99 -14.01
N ASN A 43 35.98 -8.80 -14.06
CA ASN A 43 36.15 -9.87 -15.05
C ASN A 43 35.54 -11.21 -14.62
N MET A 44 34.76 -11.27 -13.53
CA MET A 44 34.00 -12.48 -13.22
C MET A 44 33.00 -12.76 -14.35
N GLU A 45 33.27 -13.87 -15.02
CA GLU A 45 32.65 -14.31 -16.27
C GLU A 45 31.12 -14.39 -16.13
N LYS A 46 30.42 -13.65 -17.00
CA LYS A 46 28.95 -13.62 -17.10
C LYS A 46 28.31 -15.02 -17.22
N GLU A 47 29.09 -16.03 -17.61
CA GLU A 47 28.64 -17.42 -17.70
C GLU A 47 28.21 -18.03 -16.37
N GLN A 48 28.86 -17.68 -15.25
CA GLN A 48 28.44 -18.23 -13.95
C GLN A 48 27.10 -17.64 -13.49
N PHE A 49 26.84 -16.37 -13.83
CA PHE A 49 25.57 -15.73 -13.56
C PHE A 49 24.45 -16.31 -14.45
N LYS A 50 24.74 -16.57 -15.73
CA LYS A 50 23.79 -17.25 -16.64
C LYS A 50 23.45 -18.66 -16.16
N LYS A 51 24.44 -19.43 -15.70
CA LYS A 51 24.22 -20.78 -15.11
C LYS A 51 23.36 -20.72 -13.85
N LEU A 52 23.51 -19.68 -13.03
CA LEU A 52 22.69 -19.47 -11.84
C LEU A 52 21.24 -19.15 -12.22
N GLN A 53 21.04 -18.27 -13.21
CA GLN A 53 19.71 -17.93 -13.74
C GLN A 53 19.01 -19.15 -14.35
N ASP A 54 19.70 -19.92 -15.21
CA ASP A 54 19.15 -21.13 -15.82
C ASP A 54 18.74 -22.18 -14.77
N THR A 55 19.49 -22.27 -13.66
CA THR A 55 19.17 -23.20 -12.56
C THR A 55 17.95 -22.73 -11.77
N ILE A 56 17.87 -21.44 -11.43
CA ILE A 56 16.73 -20.87 -10.68
C ILE A 56 15.45 -20.96 -11.51
N SER A 57 15.51 -20.63 -12.81
CA SER A 57 14.38 -20.74 -13.73
C SER A 57 13.91 -22.18 -13.88
N LYS A 58 14.82 -23.17 -13.98
CA LYS A 58 14.44 -24.58 -14.04
C LYS A 58 13.73 -25.07 -12.78
N VAL A 59 14.18 -24.67 -11.59
CA VAL A 59 13.53 -25.07 -10.32
C VAL A 59 12.14 -24.47 -10.20
N PHE A 60 11.95 -23.21 -10.61
CA PHE A 60 10.64 -22.55 -10.57
C PHE A 60 9.64 -23.14 -11.58
N VAL A 61 10.11 -23.51 -12.78
CA VAL A 61 9.26 -24.14 -13.81
C VAL A 61 8.94 -25.60 -13.44
N GLU A 62 9.89 -26.36 -12.89
CA GLU A 62 9.63 -27.76 -12.52
C GLU A 62 8.74 -27.89 -11.28
N GLN A 63 8.67 -26.87 -10.41
CA GLN A 63 7.69 -26.83 -9.30
C GLN A 63 6.26 -26.50 -9.75
N ALA A 64 6.06 -25.95 -10.95
CA ALA A 64 4.72 -25.66 -11.46
C ALA A 64 4.02 -26.93 -12.00
N ASP A 65 4.77 -27.92 -12.48
CA ASP A 65 4.20 -29.13 -13.10
C ASP A 65 3.89 -30.28 -12.12
N LYS A 66 4.30 -30.19 -10.85
CA LYS A 66 4.12 -31.28 -9.86
C LYS A 66 2.97 -31.09 -8.86
N ASN A 67 2.22 -30.00 -8.94
CA ASN A 67 1.03 -29.80 -8.11
C ASN A 67 -0.24 -30.09 -8.91
N ASP A 68 -0.50 -31.39 -9.11
CA ASP A 68 -1.76 -31.94 -9.62
C ASP A 68 -2.90 -31.77 -8.60
N THR A 69 -3.36 -30.53 -8.39
CA THR A 69 -4.65 -30.24 -7.76
C THR A 69 -5.22 -28.91 -8.25
N GLY A 70 -6.12 -28.95 -9.24
CA GLY A 70 -7.30 -28.05 -9.25
C GLY A 70 -7.36 -26.94 -10.33
N ILE A 71 -8.38 -27.10 -11.18
CA ILE A 71 -9.01 -26.15 -12.12
C ILE A 71 -8.38 -26.03 -13.51
N GLN A 72 -9.04 -26.68 -14.48
CA GLN A 72 -8.92 -26.40 -15.92
C GLN A 72 -9.56 -25.03 -16.21
N GLY A 73 -8.77 -23.97 -16.08
CA GLY A 73 -9.01 -22.68 -16.70
C GLY A 73 -7.96 -22.47 -17.78
N GLN A 74 -8.37 -22.00 -18.96
CA GLN A 74 -7.45 -21.64 -20.03
C GLN A 74 -6.51 -20.54 -19.53
N SER A 75 -5.30 -20.95 -19.15
CA SER A 75 -4.24 -20.03 -18.76
C SER A 75 -3.83 -19.24 -20.00
N VAL A 76 -4.23 -17.98 -20.05
CA VAL A 76 -3.46 -16.97 -20.76
C VAL A 76 -2.14 -16.88 -19.99
N GLN A 77 -1.16 -17.72 -20.35
CA GLN A 77 0.22 -17.50 -19.95
C GLN A 77 0.65 -16.19 -20.63
N PRO A 78 0.96 -15.11 -19.90
CA PRO A 78 1.80 -14.09 -20.50
C PRO A 78 3.19 -14.72 -20.61
N ASP A 79 3.68 -14.83 -21.84
CA ASP A 79 5.08 -15.09 -22.14
C ASP A 79 5.93 -13.97 -21.54
N ILE A 80 6.22 -14.04 -20.23
CA ILE A 80 7.21 -13.17 -19.59
C ILE A 80 8.59 -13.77 -19.89
N TYR A 81 8.99 -13.70 -21.15
CA TYR A 81 10.41 -13.65 -21.46
C TYR A 81 10.88 -12.22 -21.18
N PRO A 82 11.88 -12.00 -20.32
CA PRO A 82 12.57 -10.72 -20.32
C PRO A 82 13.27 -10.59 -21.69
N GLN A 83 12.62 -9.92 -22.64
CA GLN A 83 13.25 -9.38 -23.85
C GLN A 83 14.17 -8.25 -23.39
N SER A 84 15.33 -8.58 -22.83
CA SER A 84 16.42 -7.64 -22.66
C SER A 84 17.36 -7.76 -23.86
N ASP A 85 17.00 -7.11 -24.97
CA ASP A 85 17.93 -6.83 -26.08
C ASP A 85 18.89 -5.70 -25.68
N PHE A 86 19.63 -5.91 -24.59
CA PHE A 86 20.64 -4.96 -24.17
C PHE A 86 21.97 -5.32 -24.83
N GLU A 87 22.15 -4.86 -26.07
CA GLU A 87 23.47 -4.80 -26.70
C GLU A 87 24.32 -3.76 -25.96
N LEU A 88 25.32 -4.27 -25.25
CA LEU A 88 26.19 -3.49 -24.37
C LEU A 88 27.36 -2.91 -25.18
N TYR A 89 27.10 -1.96 -26.09
CA TYR A 89 28.13 -1.07 -26.64
C TYR A 89 27.59 0.36 -26.81
N GLY A 90 28.31 1.31 -26.21
CA GLY A 90 27.95 2.72 -26.26
C GLY A 90 28.20 3.35 -27.61
N SER A 91 27.19 4.07 -28.11
CA SER A 91 27.31 5.40 -28.72
C SER A 91 25.91 5.87 -29.15
N GLY A 92 25.33 6.82 -28.43
CA GLY A 92 24.08 7.48 -28.82
C GLY A 92 23.53 8.30 -27.67
N LEU A 93 23.69 9.62 -27.73
CA LEU A 93 22.95 10.59 -26.90
C LEU A 93 21.51 10.69 -27.42
N GLU A 94 20.79 9.58 -27.44
CA GLU A 94 19.34 9.62 -27.52
C GLU A 94 18.82 9.07 -26.21
N GLN A 95 18.28 9.98 -25.39
CA GLN A 95 17.40 9.59 -24.31
C GLN A 95 16.35 8.69 -24.93
N ALA A 96 16.34 7.41 -24.55
CA ALA A 96 15.23 6.54 -24.84
C ALA A 96 13.98 7.27 -24.31
N THR A 97 13.21 7.86 -25.22
CA THR A 97 11.87 8.33 -24.89
C THR A 97 11.14 7.08 -24.44
N GLY A 98 10.95 6.97 -23.13
CA GLY A 98 10.09 5.96 -22.54
C GLY A 98 8.72 5.97 -23.23
N PRO A 99 7.91 4.92 -23.06
CA PRO A 99 6.61 4.82 -23.68
C PRO A 99 5.85 6.14 -23.51
N THR A 100 5.42 6.74 -24.63
CA THR A 100 4.67 8.00 -24.62
C THR A 100 3.38 7.74 -23.87
N LEU A 101 3.21 8.36 -22.70
CA LEU A 101 1.99 8.25 -21.92
C LEU A 101 0.84 8.79 -22.78
N LEU A 102 -0.09 7.92 -23.16
CA LEU A 102 -1.41 8.34 -23.65
C LEU A 102 -1.97 9.34 -22.63
N ALA A 103 -2.51 10.46 -23.10
CA ALA A 103 -2.89 11.60 -22.25
C ALA A 103 -3.83 11.24 -21.09
N ASP A 104 -4.59 10.14 -21.20
CA ASP A 104 -5.45 9.62 -20.13
C ASP A 104 -4.68 8.97 -18.97
N ASN A 105 -3.48 8.42 -19.21
CA ASN A 105 -2.67 7.78 -18.18
C ASN A 105 -1.75 8.77 -17.45
N ALA A 106 -1.58 9.99 -17.98
CA ALA A 106 -0.83 11.05 -17.31
C ALA A 106 -1.49 11.51 -16.00
N LYS A 107 -2.80 11.29 -15.83
CA LYS A 107 -3.50 11.50 -14.54
C LYS A 107 -3.16 10.46 -13.48
N LEU A 108 -2.69 9.27 -13.87
CA LEU A 108 -2.36 8.19 -12.93
C LEU A 108 -1.00 8.41 -12.24
N GLU A 109 -0.11 9.23 -12.82
CA GLU A 109 1.15 9.63 -12.18
C GLU A 109 0.96 10.70 -11.09
N GLN A 110 -0.22 11.33 -11.00
CA GLN A 110 -0.51 12.40 -10.04
C GLN A 110 -1.05 11.90 -8.68
N ILE A 111 -0.76 10.66 -8.29
CA ILE A 111 -1.15 10.10 -6.97
C ILE A 111 -0.19 10.56 -5.84
N GLU A 112 0.75 11.49 -6.10
CA GLU A 112 1.61 12.09 -5.07
C GLU A 112 1.11 13.44 -4.52
N SER A 113 -0.16 13.82 -4.73
CA SER A 113 -0.68 15.01 -4.05
C SER A 113 -1.07 14.69 -2.61
N THR A 114 -0.08 14.54 -1.72
CA THR A 114 -0.33 14.41 -0.29
C THR A 114 -0.84 15.74 0.26
N LYS A 115 -2.16 15.99 0.15
CA LYS A 115 -2.77 17.25 0.59
C LYS A 115 -2.62 17.41 2.10
N LEU A 116 -2.33 18.63 2.55
CA LEU A 116 -2.31 18.94 3.97
C LEU A 116 -3.74 18.85 4.53
N GLY A 117 -3.87 18.25 5.70
CA GLY A 117 -5.13 18.18 6.44
C GLY A 117 -5.35 19.39 7.33
N SER A 118 -6.23 19.21 8.31
CA SER A 118 -6.57 20.26 9.27
C SER A 118 -5.35 20.69 10.09
N PRO A 119 -5.23 21.98 10.46
CA PRO A 119 -4.07 22.48 11.21
C PRO A 119 -3.88 21.76 12.56
N LEU A 120 -2.74 21.08 12.71
CA LEU A 120 -2.46 20.29 13.92
C LEU A 120 -2.38 21.14 15.20
N ALA A 121 -1.88 22.37 15.10
CA ALA A 121 -1.74 23.28 16.25
C ALA A 121 -3.08 23.70 16.87
N ALA A 122 -4.10 23.93 16.05
CA ALA A 122 -5.45 24.23 16.55
C ALA A 122 -6.03 23.01 17.28
N MET A 123 -5.91 21.82 16.68
CA MET A 123 -6.35 20.56 17.29
C MET A 123 -5.65 20.28 18.60
N GLN A 124 -4.33 20.50 18.69
CA GLN A 124 -3.57 20.32 19.92
C GLN A 124 -4.18 21.13 21.08
N LYS A 125 -4.55 22.39 20.82
CA LYS A 125 -5.14 23.27 21.84
C LYS A 125 -6.50 22.76 22.30
N ASP A 126 -7.34 22.31 21.37
CA ASP A 126 -8.68 21.81 21.70
C ASP A 126 -8.63 20.46 22.42
N ILE A 127 -7.74 19.56 21.98
CA ILE A 127 -7.52 18.26 22.65
C ILE A 127 -6.95 18.47 24.05
N ASN A 128 -5.98 19.37 24.23
CA ASN A 128 -5.45 19.69 25.56
C ASN A 128 -6.52 20.26 26.50
N ARG A 129 -7.49 21.00 25.96
CA ARG A 129 -8.63 21.51 26.73
C ARG A 129 -9.56 20.37 27.14
N ALA A 130 -9.93 19.50 26.19
CA ALA A 130 -10.81 18.37 26.44
C ALA A 130 -10.19 17.36 27.43
N LEU A 131 -8.89 17.09 27.31
CA LEU A 131 -8.18 16.11 28.14
C LEU A 131 -7.49 16.72 29.37
N ARG A 132 -7.78 17.97 29.73
CA ARG A 132 -7.02 18.71 30.76
C ARG A 132 -6.86 17.94 32.08
N SER A 133 -7.95 17.37 32.60
CA SER A 133 -7.93 16.58 33.85
C SER A 133 -7.08 15.31 33.74
N LEU A 134 -7.04 14.68 32.57
CA LEU A 134 -6.22 13.48 32.32
C LEU A 134 -4.75 13.83 32.15
N VAL A 135 -4.45 14.99 31.56
CA VAL A 135 -3.07 15.50 31.44
C VAL A 135 -2.54 15.89 32.82
N GLU A 136 -3.33 16.58 33.64
CA GLU A 136 -2.95 16.96 35.00
C GLU A 136 -2.73 15.74 35.93
N SER A 137 -3.48 14.65 35.72
CA SER A 137 -3.29 13.38 36.44
C SER A 137 -2.20 12.47 35.85
N GLY A 138 -1.54 12.89 34.76
CA GLY A 138 -0.48 12.12 34.10
C GLY A 138 -0.96 10.86 33.36
N LEU A 139 -2.26 10.74 33.12
CA LEU A 139 -2.87 9.62 32.38
C LEU A 139 -2.90 9.85 30.86
N ALA A 140 -2.76 11.11 30.44
CA ALA A 140 -2.68 11.51 29.05
C ALA A 140 -1.51 12.49 28.81
N LYS A 141 -0.97 12.49 27.60
CA LYS A 141 0.02 13.48 27.14
C LYS A 141 -0.22 13.79 25.67
N VAL A 142 -0.17 15.06 25.30
CA VAL A 142 -0.35 15.50 23.92
C VAL A 142 0.93 16.20 23.46
N THR A 143 1.53 15.70 22.38
CA THR A 143 2.72 16.30 21.77
C THR A 143 2.45 16.62 20.31
N LEU A 144 3.03 17.73 19.85
CA LEU A 144 2.97 18.15 18.46
C LEU A 144 4.40 18.18 17.92
N ASP A 145 4.62 17.38 16.89
CA ASP A 145 5.82 17.37 16.06
C ASP A 145 5.49 17.94 14.67
N GLU A 146 6.48 18.06 13.77
CA GLU A 146 6.29 18.63 12.42
C GLU A 146 5.27 17.84 11.58
N ASP A 147 5.29 16.52 11.71
CA ASP A 147 4.47 15.61 10.89
C ASP A 147 3.27 15.02 11.62
N TRP A 148 3.32 15.01 12.96
CA TRP A 148 2.39 14.25 13.79
C TRP A 148 1.91 15.03 15.01
N LEU A 149 0.61 14.96 15.27
CA LEU A 149 0.02 15.27 16.57
C LEU A 149 -0.26 13.96 17.29
N THR A 150 0.45 13.69 18.39
CA THR A 150 0.31 12.44 19.12
C THR A 150 -0.40 12.63 20.45
N ILE A 151 -1.36 11.74 20.73
CA ILE A 151 -2.14 11.70 21.95
C ILE A 151 -1.79 10.38 22.62
N GLU A 152 -0.94 10.44 23.64
CA GLU A 152 -0.54 9.29 24.44
C GLU A 152 -1.56 9.08 25.58
N LEU A 153 -2.09 7.86 25.71
CA LEU A 153 -3.04 7.49 26.76
C LEU A 153 -2.56 6.24 27.50
N SER A 154 -2.60 6.28 28.83
CA SER A 154 -2.24 5.12 29.67
C SER A 154 -3.15 3.92 29.38
N SER A 155 -2.58 2.74 29.18
CA SER A 155 -3.38 1.52 28.98
C SER A 155 -4.22 1.17 30.21
N GLY A 156 -3.76 1.51 31.42
CA GLY A 156 -4.52 1.24 32.65
C GLY A 156 -5.79 2.07 32.79
N LEU A 157 -5.87 3.21 32.09
CA LEU A 157 -7.09 4.01 31.97
C LEU A 157 -8.08 3.33 31.01
N LEU A 158 -7.58 2.78 29.91
CA LEU A 158 -8.41 2.31 28.79
C LEU A 158 -8.84 0.84 28.91
N PHE A 159 -8.03 0.01 29.58
CA PHE A 159 -8.19 -1.44 29.60
C PHE A 159 -7.90 -2.01 30.99
N SER A 160 -8.51 -3.15 31.28
CA SER A 160 -8.09 -3.99 32.40
C SER A 160 -6.73 -4.66 32.12
N SER A 161 -6.05 -5.09 33.18
CA SER A 161 -4.76 -5.78 33.08
C SER A 161 -4.87 -7.03 32.20
N GLY A 162 -3.91 -7.22 31.28
CA GLY A 162 -3.87 -8.36 30.36
C GLY A 162 -5.01 -8.44 29.33
N SER A 163 -5.89 -7.44 29.25
CA SER A 163 -7.03 -7.42 28.34
C SER A 163 -6.89 -6.37 27.24
N ALA A 164 -7.55 -6.62 26.12
CA ALA A 164 -7.77 -5.66 25.03
C ALA A 164 -9.22 -5.15 24.97
N SER A 165 -10.10 -5.60 25.87
CA SER A 165 -11.47 -5.08 25.96
C SER A 165 -11.45 -3.69 26.59
N SER A 166 -11.92 -2.68 25.85
CA SER A 166 -12.04 -1.31 26.35
C SER A 166 -13.07 -1.23 27.48
N ASN A 167 -12.78 -0.45 28.51
CA ASN A 167 -13.69 -0.20 29.63
C ASN A 167 -14.54 1.07 29.40
N SER A 168 -15.43 1.40 30.34
CA SER A 168 -16.28 2.60 30.25
C SER A 168 -15.49 3.91 30.26
N SER A 169 -14.35 3.95 30.96
CA SER A 169 -13.45 5.10 30.95
C SER A 169 -12.87 5.34 29.54
N ALA A 170 -12.52 4.29 28.81
CA ALA A 170 -12.10 4.40 27.42
C ALA A 170 -13.20 5.03 26.55
N SER A 171 -14.44 4.56 26.67
CA SER A 171 -15.58 5.11 25.93
C SER A 171 -15.80 6.60 26.23
N ALA A 172 -15.70 7.01 27.49
CA ALA A 172 -15.81 8.42 27.87
C ALA A 172 -14.69 9.27 27.23
N VAL A 173 -13.44 8.82 27.31
CA VAL A 173 -12.29 9.54 26.72
C VAL A 173 -12.39 9.62 25.19
N MET A 174 -12.79 8.54 24.52
CA MET A 174 -12.98 8.55 23.07
C MET A 174 -14.15 9.43 22.66
N THR A 175 -15.21 9.53 23.46
CA THR A 175 -16.34 10.45 23.18
C THR A 175 -15.87 11.91 23.16
N GLU A 176 -15.05 12.32 24.15
CA GLU A 176 -14.47 13.67 24.18
C GLU A 176 -13.55 13.94 22.99
N LEU A 177 -12.71 12.96 22.63
CA LEU A 177 -11.81 13.09 21.48
C LEU A 177 -12.55 13.17 20.15
N THR A 178 -13.56 12.33 19.95
CA THR A 178 -14.27 12.23 18.67
C THR A 178 -15.03 13.50 18.29
N ALA A 179 -15.45 14.31 19.26
CA ALA A 179 -16.01 15.64 19.01
C ALA A 179 -15.08 16.54 18.17
N ILE A 180 -13.77 16.37 18.34
CA ILE A 180 -12.72 17.10 17.60
C ILE A 180 -12.31 16.31 16.35
N LEU A 181 -12.06 15.00 16.50
CA LEU A 181 -11.51 14.16 15.42
C LEU A 181 -12.45 14.05 14.20
N LYS A 182 -13.77 14.08 14.41
CA LYS A 182 -14.76 14.00 13.33
C LYS A 182 -14.77 15.21 12.39
N GLN A 183 -14.25 16.36 12.86
CA GLN A 183 -14.23 17.60 12.07
C GLN A 183 -13.01 17.70 11.15
N THR A 184 -12.19 16.65 11.11
CA THR A 184 -10.88 16.66 10.45
C THR A 184 -10.86 15.63 9.33
N THR A 185 -9.85 15.68 8.47
CA THR A 185 -9.67 14.68 7.40
C THR A 185 -8.31 13.97 7.47
N ASN A 186 -7.44 14.35 8.40
CA ASN A 186 -6.08 13.84 8.58
C ASN A 186 -5.97 12.31 8.69
N PHE A 187 -4.93 11.67 8.15
CA PHE A 187 -4.67 10.26 8.46
C PHE A 187 -4.44 10.06 9.95
N MET A 188 -4.94 8.97 10.49
CA MET A 188 -4.84 8.62 11.90
C MET A 188 -4.23 7.23 12.04
N ARG A 189 -3.26 7.10 12.92
CA ARG A 189 -2.67 5.81 13.29
C ARG A 189 -2.85 5.58 14.77
N VAL A 190 -3.41 4.43 15.13
CA VAL A 190 -3.56 4.01 16.51
C VAL A 190 -2.49 2.97 16.81
N ARG A 191 -1.59 3.32 17.73
CA ARG A 191 -0.38 2.56 18.05
C ARG A 191 -0.49 1.94 19.43
N GLY A 192 -0.35 0.62 19.53
CA GLY A 192 -0.35 -0.10 20.80
C GLY A 192 1.08 -0.37 21.31
N TYR A 193 1.30 -0.16 22.61
CA TYR A 193 2.55 -0.44 23.30
C TYR A 193 2.31 -1.23 24.59
N THR A 194 3.29 -2.05 24.97
CA THR A 194 3.30 -2.80 26.24
C THR A 194 4.60 -2.53 27.00
N ASP A 195 4.63 -2.95 28.27
CA ASP A 195 5.91 -3.09 28.96
C ASP A 195 6.60 -4.41 28.57
N SER A 196 7.76 -4.64 29.17
CA SER A 196 8.57 -5.85 28.96
C SER A 196 8.08 -7.08 29.73
N VAL A 197 7.01 -7.00 30.52
CA VAL A 197 6.54 -8.16 31.29
C VAL A 197 5.89 -9.12 30.30
N PRO A 198 6.41 -10.35 30.13
CA PRO A 198 5.85 -11.27 29.15
C PRO A 198 4.42 -11.65 29.51
N ILE A 199 3.51 -11.54 28.53
CA ILE A 199 2.17 -12.12 28.62
C ILE A 199 2.09 -13.39 27.78
N ARG A 200 1.40 -14.40 28.33
CA ARG A 200 1.04 -15.63 27.64
C ARG A 200 -0.33 -16.08 28.13
N THR A 201 -1.37 -15.75 27.38
CA THR A 201 -2.75 -16.20 27.63
C THR A 201 -3.25 -16.94 26.40
N GLU A 202 -4.38 -17.63 26.53
CA GLU A 202 -5.03 -18.29 25.38
C GLU A 202 -5.40 -17.28 24.28
N GLN A 203 -5.77 -16.06 24.67
CA GLN A 203 -6.14 -15.00 23.74
C GLN A 203 -4.92 -14.26 23.17
N PHE A 204 -3.86 -14.08 23.97
CA PHE A 204 -2.68 -13.30 23.61
C PHE A 204 -1.41 -14.14 23.84
N PRO A 205 -0.88 -14.76 22.77
CA PRO A 205 0.37 -15.53 22.84
C PRO A 205 1.58 -14.68 23.26
N SER A 206 1.59 -13.39 22.90
CA SER A 206 2.64 -12.46 23.28
C SER A 206 2.16 -11.02 23.42
N ASN A 207 3.08 -10.14 23.82
CA ASN A 207 2.87 -8.70 23.90
C ASN A 207 2.62 -8.06 22.53
N TRP A 208 3.05 -8.68 21.43
CA TRP A 208 2.73 -8.19 20.08
C TRP A 208 1.23 -8.23 19.84
N GLU A 209 0.60 -9.39 20.01
CA GLU A 209 -0.84 -9.58 19.77
C GLU A 209 -1.66 -8.71 20.73
N LEU A 210 -1.27 -8.62 22.01
CA LEU A 210 -1.95 -7.74 22.96
C LEU A 210 -1.91 -6.27 22.52
N SER A 211 -0.76 -5.80 22.03
CA SER A 211 -0.59 -4.41 21.60
C SER A 211 -1.46 -4.08 20.39
N VAL A 212 -1.47 -4.95 19.37
CA VAL A 212 -2.29 -4.80 18.16
C VAL A 212 -3.77 -4.87 18.52
N ALA A 213 -4.17 -5.84 19.35
CA ALA A 213 -5.57 -5.99 19.76
C ALA A 213 -6.09 -4.77 20.52
N ARG A 214 -5.28 -4.17 21.40
CA ARG A 214 -5.66 -2.92 22.10
C ARG A 214 -5.84 -1.76 21.13
N ALA A 215 -4.93 -1.59 20.18
CA ALA A 215 -5.05 -0.56 19.17
C ALA A 215 -6.30 -0.78 18.29
N ALA A 216 -6.59 -2.02 17.91
CA ALA A 216 -7.79 -2.40 17.17
C ALA A 216 -9.08 -2.06 17.94
N SER A 217 -9.13 -2.34 19.24
CA SER A 217 -10.29 -1.99 20.08
C SER A 217 -10.56 -0.48 20.12
N ILE A 218 -9.52 0.35 20.16
CA ILE A 218 -9.68 1.82 20.11
C ILE A 218 -10.14 2.27 18.72
N VAL A 219 -9.59 1.72 17.64
CA VAL A 219 -10.06 2.05 16.27
C VAL A 219 -11.53 1.71 16.11
N ARG A 220 -11.95 0.53 16.56
CA ARG A 220 -13.35 0.12 16.53
C ARG A 220 -14.25 1.05 17.34
N LEU A 221 -13.80 1.47 18.53
CA LEU A 221 -14.53 2.43 19.35
C LEU A 221 -14.65 3.80 18.66
N LEU A 222 -13.60 4.26 17.99
CA LEU A 222 -13.62 5.52 17.21
C LEU A 222 -14.56 5.42 16.00
N GLU A 223 -14.57 4.28 15.32
CA GLU A 223 -15.48 3.98 14.21
C GLU A 223 -16.94 3.99 14.68
N GLU A 224 -17.26 3.32 15.79
CA GLU A 224 -18.60 3.31 16.40
C GLU A 224 -19.09 4.72 16.78
N LEU A 225 -18.17 5.62 17.13
CA LEU A 225 -18.45 7.03 17.42
C LEU A 225 -18.51 7.92 16.15
N GLY A 226 -18.27 7.34 14.97
CA GLY A 226 -18.44 7.97 13.66
C GLY A 226 -17.20 8.63 13.09
N VAL A 227 -16.00 8.21 13.48
CA VAL A 227 -14.76 8.54 12.75
C VAL A 227 -14.67 7.64 11.52
N ALA A 228 -14.40 8.23 10.35
CA ALA A 228 -14.30 7.46 9.11
C ALA A 228 -13.18 6.39 9.21
N PRO A 229 -13.49 5.09 9.02
CA PRO A 229 -12.50 4.02 9.16
C PRO A 229 -11.40 4.07 8.09
N GLN A 230 -11.70 4.59 6.89
CA GLN A 230 -10.77 4.61 5.75
C GLN A 230 -9.53 5.47 5.98
N ARG A 231 -9.58 6.42 6.92
CA ARG A 231 -8.44 7.27 7.30
C ARG A 231 -7.69 6.76 8.53
N MET A 232 -8.10 5.63 9.11
CA MET A 232 -7.50 5.04 10.31
C MET A 232 -6.64 3.82 9.95
N ALA A 233 -5.53 3.65 10.66
CA ALA A 233 -4.68 2.47 10.60
C ALA A 233 -4.28 2.00 12.00
N ILE A 234 -4.02 0.70 12.14
CA ILE A 234 -3.59 0.06 13.38
C ILE A 234 -2.11 -0.27 13.28
N GLU A 235 -1.34 0.07 14.32
CA GLU A 235 0.04 -0.36 14.49
C GLU A 235 0.20 -0.98 15.88
N GLY A 236 0.94 -2.08 15.99
CA GLY A 236 1.35 -2.62 17.28
C GLY A 236 2.87 -2.64 17.35
N TYR A 237 3.43 -2.27 18.49
CA TYR A 237 4.89 -2.26 18.71
C TYR A 237 5.31 -3.23 19.83
N GLY A 238 4.35 -3.82 20.55
CA GLY A 238 4.61 -4.62 21.74
C GLY A 238 5.54 -3.89 22.73
N GLN A 239 6.57 -4.60 23.17
CA GLN A 239 7.57 -4.10 24.12
C GLN A 239 8.82 -3.49 23.47
N TYR A 240 8.89 -3.47 22.13
CA TYR A 240 10.12 -3.21 21.37
C TYR A 240 10.36 -1.74 21.05
N SER A 241 9.45 -0.85 21.47
CA SER A 241 9.59 0.60 21.36
C SER A 241 9.28 1.27 22.70
N PRO A 242 10.12 1.07 23.74
CA PRO A 242 9.90 1.65 25.05
C PRO A 242 10.12 3.17 25.06
N PHE A 243 9.29 3.89 25.82
CA PHE A 243 9.41 5.32 26.08
C PHE A 243 10.21 5.62 27.36
N ALA A 244 10.33 4.62 28.23
CA ALA A 244 11.04 4.69 29.50
C ALA A 244 11.70 3.34 29.82
N GLU A 245 12.61 3.34 30.79
CA GLU A 245 13.29 2.14 31.25
C GLU A 245 12.33 1.10 31.84
N ASN A 246 12.38 -0.14 31.37
CA ASN A 246 11.51 -1.23 31.83
C ASN A 246 11.92 -1.82 33.19
N THR A 247 13.06 -1.39 33.75
CA THR A 247 13.60 -1.88 35.02
C THR A 247 12.71 -1.50 36.21
N THR A 248 12.10 -0.32 36.18
CA THR A 248 11.25 0.20 37.28
C THR A 248 9.77 -0.01 37.00
N ALA A 249 8.96 -0.15 38.06
CA ALA A 249 7.50 -0.24 37.92
C ALA A 249 6.89 1.02 37.28
N GLN A 250 7.46 2.18 37.60
CA GLN A 250 7.06 3.46 37.03
C GLN A 250 7.35 3.53 35.52
N GLY A 251 8.56 3.17 35.09
CA GLY A 251 8.91 3.15 33.66
C GLY A 251 8.10 2.14 32.87
N ARG A 252 7.82 0.96 33.42
CA ARG A 252 6.86 0.00 32.81
C ARG A 252 5.47 0.60 32.66
N SER A 253 4.98 1.31 33.66
CA SER A 253 3.68 1.99 33.56
C SER A 253 3.65 3.06 32.49
N GLN A 254 4.77 3.74 32.26
CA GLN A 254 4.90 4.71 31.16
C GLN A 254 4.96 4.04 29.79
N ASN A 255 5.42 2.79 29.68
CA ASN A 255 5.47 2.05 28.42
C ASN A 255 4.11 1.44 28.02
N ARG A 256 3.26 1.11 28.99
CA ARG A 256 1.90 0.61 28.75
C ARG A 256 0.98 1.76 28.31
N LYS A 257 0.97 2.05 27.01
CA LYS A 257 0.14 3.12 26.44
C LYS A 257 -0.47 2.74 25.09
N VAL A 258 -1.54 3.45 24.73
CA VAL A 258 -2.03 3.53 23.35
C VAL A 258 -1.82 4.96 22.87
N VAL A 259 -1.28 5.12 21.67
CA VAL A 259 -1.01 6.43 21.09
C VAL A 259 -1.89 6.62 19.85
N ILE A 260 -2.67 7.69 19.83
CA ILE A 260 -3.41 8.11 18.64
C ILE A 260 -2.58 9.20 17.96
N ALA A 261 -2.03 8.90 16.79
CA ALA A 261 -1.18 9.80 16.03
C ALA A 261 -1.93 10.32 14.79
N LEU A 262 -2.17 11.63 14.73
CA LEU A 262 -2.73 12.31 13.56
C LEU A 262 -1.62 12.86 12.68
N SER A 263 -1.66 12.54 11.40
CA SER A 263 -0.71 13.02 10.39
C SER A 263 -1.03 14.45 9.97
N LYS A 264 -0.03 15.20 9.50
CA LYS A 264 -0.24 16.47 8.79
C LYS A 264 -1.02 16.32 7.47
N TYR A 265 -1.13 15.12 6.93
CA TYR A 265 -1.76 14.84 5.64
C TYR A 265 -3.23 14.41 5.77
N ALA A 266 -4.07 14.85 4.84
CA ALA A 266 -5.48 14.48 4.75
C ALA A 266 -5.71 13.18 3.97
N TYR A 267 -6.70 12.41 4.41
CA TYR A 267 -7.35 11.39 3.63
C TYR A 267 -8.33 12.06 2.66
N GLU A 268 -8.12 11.78 1.38
CA GLU A 268 -9.10 12.06 0.34
C GLU A 268 -9.72 10.74 -0.09
N PRO A 269 -11.04 10.59 -0.07
CA PRO A 269 -11.65 9.42 -0.67
C PRO A 269 -11.27 9.43 -2.15
N VAL A 270 -10.65 8.35 -2.61
CA VAL A 270 -10.51 8.11 -4.04
C VAL A 270 -11.94 8.02 -4.57
N VAL A 271 -12.41 9.08 -5.20
CA VAL A 271 -13.63 9.04 -5.99
C VAL A 271 -13.23 8.22 -7.20
N VAL A 272 -13.42 6.90 -7.09
CA VAL A 272 -13.56 6.09 -8.27
C VAL A 272 -14.83 6.63 -8.90
N GLU A 273 -14.68 7.49 -9.92
CA GLU A 273 -15.72 7.62 -10.93
C GLU A 273 -15.96 6.19 -11.37
N THR A 274 -16.98 5.55 -10.79
CA THR A 274 -17.69 4.51 -11.49
C THR A 274 -18.01 5.17 -12.80
N ALA A 275 -17.25 4.79 -13.85
CA ALA A 275 -17.69 5.06 -15.20
C ALA A 275 -19.16 4.72 -15.18
N GLU A 276 -20.00 5.75 -15.33
CA GLU A 276 -21.41 5.59 -15.57
C GLU A 276 -21.49 4.41 -16.53
N PRO A 277 -22.13 3.28 -16.13
CA PRO A 277 -22.08 2.08 -16.95
C PRO A 277 -22.51 2.56 -18.31
N ALA A 278 -21.55 2.54 -19.27
CA ALA A 278 -21.80 3.05 -20.60
C ALA A 278 -23.12 2.41 -20.97
N GLU A 279 -24.16 3.25 -21.17
CA GLU A 279 -25.44 2.76 -21.64
C GLU A 279 -25.07 1.76 -22.74
N PRO A 280 -25.51 0.49 -22.65
CA PRO A 280 -25.10 -0.47 -23.65
C PRO A 280 -25.44 0.17 -24.97
N GLU A 281 -24.40 0.54 -25.74
CA GLU A 281 -24.57 0.93 -27.12
C GLU A 281 -25.13 -0.32 -27.76
N THR A 282 -26.46 -0.41 -27.70
CA THR A 282 -27.24 -1.42 -28.35
C THR A 282 -27.08 -0.98 -29.78
N SER A 283 -26.02 -1.50 -30.41
CA SER A 283 -25.70 -1.24 -31.79
C SER A 283 -27.00 -1.40 -32.56
N ALA A 284 -27.31 -0.47 -33.47
CA ALA A 284 -28.59 -0.47 -34.19
C ALA A 284 -28.86 -1.83 -34.89
N GLU A 285 -27.81 -2.63 -35.11
CA GLU A 285 -27.89 -4.03 -35.55
C GLU A 285 -28.50 -4.99 -34.51
N GLN A 286 -28.20 -4.87 -33.21
CA GLN A 286 -28.78 -5.72 -32.16
C GLN A 286 -30.27 -5.42 -31.93
N VAL A 287 -30.67 -4.15 -31.98
CA VAL A 287 -32.09 -3.75 -31.90
C VAL A 287 -32.86 -4.20 -33.15
N ALA A 288 -32.22 -4.17 -34.33
CA ALA A 288 -32.80 -4.68 -35.57
C ALA A 288 -32.90 -6.22 -35.58
N GLU A 289 -31.89 -6.94 -35.08
CA GLU A 289 -31.91 -8.41 -34.99
C GLU A 289 -32.97 -8.90 -33.99
N GLU A 290 -33.12 -8.25 -32.83
CA GLU A 290 -34.18 -8.59 -31.88
C GLU A 290 -35.58 -8.27 -32.43
N ALA A 291 -35.77 -7.15 -33.14
CA ALA A 291 -37.03 -6.81 -33.77
C ALA A 291 -37.43 -7.80 -34.89
N VAL A 292 -36.46 -8.24 -35.70
CA VAL A 292 -36.69 -9.23 -36.76
C VAL A 292 -37.00 -10.61 -36.18
N GLN A 293 -36.33 -11.01 -35.09
CA GLN A 293 -36.62 -12.29 -34.41
C GLN A 293 -37.98 -12.29 -33.70
N GLN A 294 -38.41 -11.16 -33.13
CA GLN A 294 -39.74 -11.06 -32.52
C GLN A 294 -40.88 -11.11 -33.55
N GLU A 295 -40.69 -10.55 -34.75
CA GLU A 295 -41.68 -10.69 -35.82
C GLU A 295 -41.80 -12.12 -36.38
N GLN A 296 -40.67 -12.84 -36.48
CA GLN A 296 -40.64 -14.22 -36.98
C GLN A 296 -41.27 -15.23 -36.01
N ASN A 297 -41.28 -14.95 -34.70
CA ASN A 297 -41.88 -15.84 -33.70
C ASN A 297 -43.37 -15.59 -33.43
N LYS A 298 -43.99 -14.62 -34.13
CA LYS A 298 -45.41 -14.32 -33.98
C LYS A 298 -46.25 -15.39 -34.68
N VAL A 299 -46.81 -16.32 -33.92
CA VAL A 299 -47.72 -17.37 -34.39
C VAL A 299 -48.97 -16.75 -34.99
N ARG A 300 -49.25 -17.02 -36.27
CA ARG A 300 -50.43 -16.53 -37.00
C ARG A 300 -51.35 -17.70 -37.35
N VAL A 301 -52.66 -17.46 -37.23
CA VAL A 301 -53.71 -18.46 -37.46
C VAL A 301 -54.54 -18.03 -38.67
N ILE A 302 -54.33 -18.68 -39.81
CA ILE A 302 -55.01 -18.37 -41.07
C ILE A 302 -56.17 -19.35 -41.25
N ARG A 303 -57.38 -18.83 -41.46
CA ARG A 303 -58.57 -19.65 -41.75
C ARG A 303 -58.71 -19.82 -43.26
N LEU A 304 -58.67 -21.06 -43.72
CA LEU A 304 -58.78 -21.41 -45.13
C LEU A 304 -60.25 -21.37 -45.59
N PRO A 305 -60.53 -21.09 -46.88
CA PRO A 305 -61.90 -20.94 -47.40
C PRO A 305 -62.81 -22.18 -47.22
N HIS A 306 -62.23 -23.35 -46.94
CA HIS A 306 -62.92 -24.64 -46.82
C HIS A 306 -63.23 -25.00 -45.35
N GLY A 307 -63.05 -24.06 -44.42
CA GLY A 307 -63.30 -24.26 -42.99
C GLY A 307 -62.12 -24.86 -42.19
N GLY A 308 -60.97 -25.09 -42.83
CA GLY A 308 -59.75 -25.54 -42.16
C GLY A 308 -58.96 -24.39 -41.52
N ILE A 309 -58.14 -24.69 -40.51
CA ILE A 309 -57.26 -23.71 -39.84
C ILE A 309 -55.80 -24.10 -40.10
N ARG A 310 -54.97 -23.14 -40.51
CA ARG A 310 -53.51 -23.30 -40.65
C ARG A 310 -52.79 -22.37 -39.67
N ILE A 311 -51.89 -22.93 -38.86
CA ILE A 311 -51.07 -22.20 -37.90
C ILE A 311 -49.65 -22.14 -38.47
N THR A 312 -49.08 -20.95 -38.64
CA THR A 312 -47.75 -20.75 -39.21
C THR A 312 -47.02 -19.60 -38.52
N THR A 313 -45.70 -19.72 -38.40
CA THR A 313 -44.78 -18.66 -37.95
C THR A 313 -44.05 -17.98 -39.12
N ARG A 314 -44.20 -18.49 -40.35
CA ARG A 314 -43.60 -17.90 -41.54
C ARG A 314 -44.37 -16.64 -41.99
N PRO A 315 -43.70 -15.51 -42.29
CA PRO A 315 -44.33 -14.31 -42.84
C PRO A 315 -44.90 -14.58 -44.25
N PRO A 316 -46.03 -13.93 -44.63
CA PRO A 316 -46.65 -14.14 -45.94
C PRO A 316 -45.76 -13.61 -47.07
N GLU A 317 -45.69 -14.34 -48.18
CA GLU A 317 -45.04 -13.83 -49.38
C GLU A 317 -45.85 -12.65 -49.97
N PRO A 318 -45.19 -11.63 -50.56
CA PRO A 318 -45.87 -10.49 -51.15
C PRO A 318 -46.72 -10.97 -52.34
N GLY A 319 -48.02 -11.17 -52.11
CA GLY A 319 -48.99 -11.64 -53.11
C GLY A 319 -50.11 -12.55 -52.58
N GLU A 320 -50.03 -13.06 -51.35
CA GLU A 320 -51.13 -13.82 -50.74
C GLU A 320 -52.15 -12.87 -50.08
N GLU A 321 -53.29 -12.62 -50.76
CA GLU A 321 -54.40 -11.85 -50.19
C GLU A 321 -55.06 -12.63 -49.02
N GLU A 322 -55.08 -12.02 -47.83
CA GLU A 322 -55.89 -12.51 -46.71
C GLU A 322 -57.39 -12.43 -47.09
N PRO A 323 -58.15 -13.54 -47.05
CA PRO A 323 -59.57 -13.48 -47.35
C PRO A 323 -60.32 -12.69 -46.26
N PRO A 324 -61.36 -11.92 -46.64
CA PRO A 324 -62.01 -10.97 -45.75
C PRO A 324 -62.66 -11.69 -44.55
N ILE A 325 -62.39 -11.16 -43.36
CA ILE A 325 -62.98 -11.63 -42.10
C ILE A 325 -64.47 -11.24 -42.09
N HIS A 326 -65.35 -12.18 -42.43
CA HIS A 326 -66.78 -12.02 -42.14
C HIS A 326 -66.99 -12.11 -40.63
N LYS A 327 -67.16 -10.95 -39.98
CA LYS A 327 -67.76 -10.85 -38.65
C LYS A 327 -69.18 -11.43 -38.74
N ARG A 328 -69.43 -12.57 -38.09
CA ARG A 328 -70.79 -12.98 -37.73
C ARG A 328 -71.23 -12.11 -36.55
N GLU A 329 -72.11 -11.16 -36.80
CA GLU A 329 -72.98 -10.61 -35.77
C GLU A 329 -73.96 -11.70 -35.34
N GLN A 330 -73.82 -12.17 -34.09
CA GLN A 330 -74.90 -12.62 -33.20
C GLN A 330 -74.44 -12.42 -31.76
#